data_AF-F9MNK0-F1
#
_entry.id   AF-F9MNK0-F1
#
_cell.length_a   1.000
_cell.length_b   1.000
_cell.length_c   1.000
_cell.angle_alpha   90.00
_cell.angle_beta   90.00
_cell.angle_gamma   90.00
#
_symmetry.space_group_name_H-M   'P 1'
#
loop_
_entity.id
_entity.type
_entity.pdbx_description
1 polymer ?
#
loop_
_entity_poly.entity_id
_entity_poly.type
_entity_poly.pdbx_seq_one_letter_code
_entity_poly.pdbx_strand_id
1 'polypeptide(L)'
;MEYISAKEAADKWEISQKRVNALCAEHKIHQATMVGNTWIIPVTAEKPIEAGCIQNDKKTGKIIKPFLKWAGGKGQLLREIATYYPFEKDGIKKYAEPFVGGGAVLFDILSKYELEEVYISDINAELINAYSQIKDTVDELVRMLYTIQEAFIPLAPDKRKVYYSAKRARFNALKISDCGTDSVEKAALMIFLNKTCFNGLFRVNKKGEFNVPMGAYKNPLICDESNLRALARKLQKVTIVCGDYRRSRDFIDKHTFVYFDPPYRPLTDTASFTAYTENLFNDDSQKELARFVDEMHGRGAKMVISNSDPKNFDAEDNFFDDIYSAHNIKRVEATRMINCKGTSRGKIKELLISNF
;
A
#
# COMPACT_ATOMS: atom_id res chain seq x y z
N MET A 1 -22.04 12.43 -31.22
CA MET A 1 -21.54 11.67 -30.05
C MET A 1 -22.57 11.81 -28.95
N GLU A 2 -23.01 10.70 -28.36
CA GLU A 2 -23.92 10.71 -27.22
C GLU A 2 -23.15 10.97 -25.92
N TYR A 3 -23.77 11.72 -25.00
CA TYR A 3 -23.18 12.10 -23.72
C TYR A 3 -24.10 11.71 -22.56
N ILE A 4 -23.51 11.36 -21.43
CA ILE A 4 -24.16 11.13 -20.14
C ILE A 4 -23.73 12.17 -19.12
N SER A 5 -24.58 12.43 -18.14
CA SER A 5 -24.26 13.27 -16.99
C SER A 5 -23.25 12.61 -16.05
N ALA A 6 -22.60 13.40 -15.20
CA ALA A 6 -21.75 12.87 -14.12
C ALA A 6 -22.50 11.93 -13.15
N LYS A 7 -23.82 12.08 -13.01
CA LYS A 7 -24.65 11.19 -12.19
C LYS A 7 -24.83 9.83 -12.87
N GLU A 8 -25.16 9.82 -14.15
CA GLU A 8 -25.30 8.58 -14.93
C GLU A 8 -23.95 7.87 -15.10
N ALA A 9 -22.85 8.61 -15.27
CA ALA A 9 -21.51 8.04 -15.26
C ALA A 9 -21.14 7.46 -13.88
N ALA A 10 -21.58 8.09 -12.79
CA ALA A 10 -21.39 7.57 -11.43
C ALA A 10 -22.12 6.24 -11.21
N ASP A 11 -23.34 6.14 -11.72
CA ASP A 11 -24.10 4.89 -11.69
C ASP A 11 -23.45 3.83 -12.59
N LYS A 12 -23.07 4.20 -13.83
CA LYS A 12 -22.35 3.32 -14.79
C LYS A 12 -21.05 2.76 -14.22
N TRP A 13 -20.31 3.55 -13.45
CA TRP A 13 -18.98 3.19 -12.94
C TRP A 13 -18.97 2.76 -11.47
N GLU A 14 -20.15 2.69 -10.84
CA GLU A 14 -20.37 2.38 -9.42
C GLU A 14 -19.48 3.21 -8.47
N ILE A 15 -19.36 4.52 -8.72
CA ILE A 15 -18.63 5.46 -7.86
C ILE A 15 -19.51 6.64 -7.49
N SER A 16 -19.13 7.41 -6.47
CA SER A 16 -19.89 8.63 -6.12
C SER A 16 -19.82 9.66 -7.26
N GLN A 17 -20.91 10.40 -7.49
CA GLN A 17 -20.92 11.55 -8.41
C GLN A 17 -19.81 12.57 -8.08
N LYS A 18 -19.49 12.76 -6.79
CA LYS A 18 -18.35 13.58 -6.36
C LYS A 18 -17.02 13.10 -6.91
N ARG A 19 -16.81 11.78 -7.01
CA ARG A 19 -15.60 11.18 -7.60
C ARG A 19 -15.57 11.35 -9.11
N VAL A 20 -16.72 11.21 -9.79
CA VAL A 20 -16.82 11.50 -11.24
C VAL A 20 -16.46 12.95 -11.51
N ASN A 21 -17.03 13.90 -10.76
CA ASN A 21 -16.72 15.32 -10.89
C ASN A 21 -15.23 15.61 -10.67
N ALA A 22 -14.60 14.94 -9.69
CA ALA A 22 -13.15 15.06 -9.48
C ALA A 22 -12.35 14.52 -10.67
N LEU A 23 -12.72 13.36 -11.23
CA LEU A 23 -12.05 12.79 -12.41
C LEU A 23 -12.19 13.68 -13.65
N CYS A 24 -13.34 14.32 -13.84
CA CYS A 24 -13.53 15.29 -14.91
C CYS A 24 -12.66 16.53 -14.72
N ALA A 25 -12.64 17.10 -13.50
CA ALA A 25 -11.81 18.26 -13.16
C ALA A 25 -10.30 17.97 -13.22
N GLU A 26 -9.90 16.73 -12.97
CA GLU A 26 -8.51 16.25 -13.11
C GLU A 26 -8.14 15.90 -14.56
N HIS A 27 -9.02 16.14 -15.54
CA HIS A 27 -8.84 15.76 -16.96
C HIS A 27 -8.55 14.27 -17.19
N LYS A 28 -9.02 13.39 -16.28
CA LYS A 28 -8.81 11.93 -16.36
C LYS A 28 -9.85 11.21 -17.22
N ILE A 29 -10.91 11.90 -17.65
CA ILE A 29 -11.95 11.36 -18.53
C ILE A 29 -11.83 12.09 -19.87
N HIS A 30 -11.38 11.38 -20.90
CA HIS A 30 -11.19 11.94 -22.23
C HIS A 30 -12.53 12.46 -22.78
N GLN A 31 -12.52 13.66 -23.39
CA GLN A 31 -13.69 14.35 -23.94
C GLN A 31 -14.80 14.72 -22.95
N ALA A 32 -14.57 14.59 -21.63
CA ALA A 32 -15.46 15.20 -20.65
C ALA A 32 -15.38 16.72 -20.74
N THR A 33 -16.53 17.37 -20.95
CA THR A 33 -16.63 18.84 -21.08
C THR A 33 -17.67 19.38 -20.10
N MET A 34 -17.51 20.62 -19.67
CA MET A 34 -18.49 21.29 -18.82
C MET A 34 -19.45 22.11 -19.71
N VAL A 35 -20.75 21.86 -19.58
CA VAL A 35 -21.80 22.63 -20.25
C VAL A 35 -22.70 23.23 -19.18
N GLY A 36 -22.69 24.56 -19.07
CA GLY A 36 -23.28 25.26 -17.93
C GLY A 36 -22.55 24.87 -16.63
N ASN A 37 -23.27 24.29 -15.68
CA ASN A 37 -22.73 23.85 -14.39
C ASN A 37 -22.67 22.31 -14.24
N THR A 38 -22.75 21.58 -15.36
CA THR A 38 -22.82 20.12 -15.38
C THR A 38 -21.73 19.55 -16.28
N TRP A 39 -21.07 18.49 -15.80
CA TRP A 39 -20.16 17.69 -16.63
C TRP A 39 -20.95 16.77 -17.56
N ILE A 40 -20.64 16.86 -18.85
CA ILE A 40 -21.06 15.91 -19.88
C ILE A 40 -19.89 15.00 -20.23
N ILE A 41 -20.14 13.68 -20.24
CA ILE A 41 -19.14 12.63 -20.41
C ILE A 41 -19.58 11.77 -21.59
N PRO A 42 -18.71 11.42 -22.56
CA PRO A 42 -19.11 10.54 -23.66
C PRO A 42 -19.66 9.21 -23.15
N VAL A 43 -20.73 8.69 -23.76
CA VAL A 43 -21.28 7.36 -23.42
C VAL A 43 -20.21 6.27 -23.52
N THR A 44 -19.27 6.41 -24.46
CA THR A 44 -18.15 5.49 -24.69
C THR A 44 -17.04 5.59 -23.65
N ALA A 45 -17.05 6.60 -22.76
CA ALA A 45 -16.03 6.74 -21.75
C ALA A 45 -16.06 5.57 -20.76
N GLU A 46 -14.90 4.94 -20.59
CA GLU A 46 -14.67 3.92 -19.57
C GLU A 46 -14.24 4.58 -18.26
N LYS A 47 -14.47 3.88 -17.15
CA LYS A 47 -14.05 4.34 -15.83
C LYS A 47 -12.52 4.51 -15.85
N PRO A 48 -11.97 5.70 -15.56
CA PRO A 48 -10.54 5.89 -15.49
C PRO A 48 -9.95 4.89 -14.48
N ILE A 49 -9.08 4.04 -14.99
CA ILE A 49 -8.29 3.13 -14.18
C ILE A 49 -7.44 4.02 -13.26
N GLU A 50 -7.52 3.84 -11.94
CA GLU A 50 -6.67 4.59 -11.01
C GLU A 50 -5.20 4.25 -11.31
N ALA A 51 -4.57 5.11 -12.10
CA ALA A 51 -3.15 5.08 -12.44
C ALA A 51 -2.36 5.36 -11.16
N GLY A 52 -2.11 4.30 -10.41
CA GLY A 52 -1.35 4.32 -9.18
C GLY A 52 -1.02 2.92 -8.69
N CYS A 53 -1.87 1.91 -8.89
CA CYS A 53 -1.61 0.58 -8.31
C CYS A 53 -1.71 -0.58 -9.32
N ILE A 54 -1.94 -0.29 -10.59
CA ILE A 54 -2.29 -1.30 -11.60
C ILE A 54 -1.09 -1.53 -12.51
N GLN A 55 -0.49 -2.73 -12.39
CA GLN A 55 0.66 -3.15 -13.18
C GLN A 55 0.28 -4.32 -14.07
N ASN A 56 0.57 -4.24 -15.37
CA ASN A 56 0.37 -5.36 -16.29
C ASN A 56 1.57 -6.32 -16.18
N ASP A 57 1.32 -7.57 -15.81
CA ASP A 57 2.32 -8.64 -15.90
C ASP A 57 2.64 -8.89 -17.39
N LYS A 58 3.85 -8.52 -17.82
CA LYS A 58 4.28 -8.62 -19.23
C LYS A 58 4.20 -10.06 -19.78
N LYS A 59 4.22 -11.08 -18.91
CA LYS A 59 4.14 -12.49 -19.31
C LYS A 59 2.71 -13.03 -19.43
N THR A 60 1.74 -12.48 -18.69
CA THR A 60 0.38 -13.03 -18.63
C THR A 60 -0.73 -12.06 -19.02
N GLY A 61 -0.40 -10.78 -19.25
CA GLY A 61 -1.37 -9.72 -19.51
C GLY A 61 -2.31 -9.41 -18.34
N LYS A 62 -2.11 -10.05 -17.18
CA LYS A 62 -2.95 -9.87 -15.99
C LYS A 62 -2.45 -8.70 -15.15
N ILE A 63 -3.39 -7.89 -14.69
CA ILE A 63 -3.13 -6.78 -13.77
C ILE A 63 -2.82 -7.35 -12.39
N ILE A 64 -1.62 -7.05 -11.88
CA ILE A 64 -1.20 -7.33 -10.50
C ILE A 64 -1.27 -6.02 -9.73
N LYS A 65 -1.88 -6.08 -8.55
CA LYS A 65 -1.98 -4.95 -7.62
C LYS A 65 -1.92 -5.43 -6.16
N PRO A 66 -1.51 -4.56 -5.23
CA PRO A 66 -1.66 -4.79 -3.79
C PRO A 66 -3.04 -5.36 -3.41
N PHE A 67 -3.04 -6.45 -2.64
CA PHE A 67 -4.29 -7.09 -2.20
C PHE A 67 -4.99 -6.28 -1.10
N LEU A 68 -4.27 -5.44 -0.35
CA LEU A 68 -4.81 -4.51 0.65
C LEU A 68 -4.63 -3.05 0.23
N LYS A 69 -5.52 -2.19 0.73
CA LYS A 69 -5.19 -0.77 0.89
C LYS A 69 -4.30 -0.64 2.12
N TRP A 70 -3.19 0.04 1.97
CA TRP A 70 -2.23 0.25 3.05
C TRP A 70 -1.91 1.73 3.18
N ALA A 71 -1.85 2.23 4.41
CA ALA A 71 -1.44 3.60 4.65
C ALA A 71 0.01 3.79 4.17
N GLY A 72 0.30 4.90 3.48
CA GLY A 72 1.62 5.14 2.89
C GLY A 72 1.90 4.39 1.59
N GLY A 73 0.94 3.64 1.03
CA GLY A 73 1.13 2.87 -0.20
C GLY A 73 1.69 3.70 -1.36
N LYS A 74 2.84 3.27 -1.90
CA LYS A 74 3.66 4.02 -2.86
C LYS A 74 3.18 4.04 -4.29
N GLY A 75 1.92 3.69 -4.52
CA GLY A 75 1.34 3.60 -5.86
C GLY A 75 1.52 4.86 -6.71
N GLN A 76 1.26 6.03 -6.12
CA GLN A 76 1.39 7.31 -6.82
C GLN A 76 2.85 7.67 -7.17
N LEU A 77 3.82 7.11 -6.45
CA LEU A 77 5.26 7.37 -6.62
C LEU A 77 5.98 6.29 -7.43
N LEU A 78 5.29 5.23 -7.88
CA LEU A 78 5.92 4.13 -8.61
C LEU A 78 6.69 4.59 -9.85
N ARG A 79 6.23 5.65 -10.54
CA ARG A 79 6.96 6.17 -11.71
C ARG A 79 8.31 6.76 -11.34
N GLU A 80 8.38 7.51 -10.24
CA GLU A 80 9.63 8.10 -9.74
C GLU A 80 10.53 7.03 -9.13
N ILE A 81 9.98 6.10 -8.34
CA ILE A 81 10.74 5.00 -7.73
C ILE A 81 11.33 4.08 -8.81
N ALA A 82 10.57 3.80 -9.87
CA ALA A 82 11.00 2.92 -10.95
C ALA A 82 12.21 3.44 -11.73
N THR A 83 12.55 4.75 -11.66
CA THR A 83 13.77 5.26 -12.30
C THR A 83 15.05 4.78 -11.62
N TYR A 84 14.94 4.26 -10.39
CA TYR A 84 16.08 3.75 -9.62
C TYR A 84 16.29 2.25 -9.76
N TYR A 85 15.40 1.51 -10.42
CA TYR A 85 15.50 0.06 -10.52
C TYR A 85 16.76 -0.37 -11.28
N PRO A 86 17.72 -1.04 -10.61
CA PRO A 86 19.02 -1.31 -11.22
C PRO A 86 19.07 -2.69 -11.90
N PHE A 87 17.95 -3.36 -12.14
CA PHE A 87 17.93 -4.80 -12.51
C PHE A 87 18.42 -5.15 -13.92
N GLU A 88 18.36 -4.21 -14.86
CA GLU A 88 18.87 -4.42 -16.23
C GLU A 88 20.37 -4.11 -16.35
N LYS A 89 20.97 -3.55 -15.29
CA LYS A 89 22.34 -3.05 -15.24
C LYS A 89 23.01 -3.60 -13.97
N ASP A 90 24.31 -3.40 -13.80
CA ASP A 90 24.98 -3.56 -12.50
C ASP A 90 24.99 -4.96 -11.84
N GLY A 91 24.55 -6.01 -12.54
CA GLY A 91 24.56 -7.38 -12.01
C GLY A 91 23.71 -7.57 -10.74
N ILE A 92 22.70 -6.72 -10.54
CA ILE A 92 21.74 -6.84 -9.44
C ILE A 92 20.72 -7.93 -9.79
N LYS A 93 20.57 -8.90 -8.89
CA LYS A 93 19.71 -10.07 -9.10
C LYS A 93 18.78 -10.36 -7.94
N LYS A 94 19.02 -9.72 -6.80
CA LYS A 94 18.24 -9.86 -5.58
C LYS A 94 17.48 -8.57 -5.27
N TYR A 95 16.32 -8.72 -4.65
CA TYR A 95 15.53 -7.59 -4.16
C TYR A 95 15.15 -7.79 -2.70
N ALA A 96 15.29 -6.75 -1.89
CA ALA A 96 14.81 -6.71 -0.52
C ALA A 96 13.86 -5.53 -0.30
N GLU A 97 12.69 -5.79 0.31
CA GLU A 97 11.76 -4.75 0.76
C GLU A 97 11.44 -4.94 2.26
N PRO A 98 12.33 -4.48 3.15
CA PRO A 98 11.98 -4.28 4.55
C PRO A 98 10.92 -3.17 4.65
N PHE A 99 9.91 -3.36 5.49
CA PHE A 99 8.69 -2.53 5.56
C PHE A 99 7.76 -2.68 4.35
N VAL A 100 7.50 -3.92 3.91
CA VAL A 100 6.76 -4.19 2.66
C VAL A 100 5.36 -3.54 2.63
N GLY A 101 4.67 -3.44 3.78
CA GLY A 101 3.33 -2.86 3.83
C GLY A 101 2.38 -3.47 2.78
N GLY A 102 1.81 -2.64 1.91
CA GLY A 102 0.93 -3.12 0.83
C GLY A 102 1.66 -3.76 -0.38
N GLY A 103 2.99 -3.66 -0.46
CA GLY A 103 3.82 -4.23 -1.53
C GLY A 103 3.64 -3.56 -2.89
N ALA A 104 3.36 -2.26 -2.92
CA ALA A 104 3.20 -1.54 -4.20
C ALA A 104 4.48 -1.61 -5.04
N VAL A 105 5.65 -1.42 -4.42
CA VAL A 105 6.95 -1.49 -5.10
C VAL A 105 7.32 -2.94 -5.41
N LEU A 106 7.12 -3.87 -4.46
CA LEU A 106 7.28 -5.31 -4.67
C LEU A 106 6.59 -5.79 -5.95
N PHE A 107 5.28 -5.54 -6.07
CA PHE A 107 4.53 -6.06 -7.21
C PHE A 107 4.83 -5.31 -8.51
N ASP A 108 5.27 -4.05 -8.44
CA ASP A 108 5.79 -3.33 -9.60
C ASP A 108 7.08 -3.99 -10.13
N ILE A 109 8.01 -4.32 -9.25
CA ILE A 109 9.27 -5.01 -9.61
C ILE A 109 8.99 -6.42 -10.12
N LEU A 110 8.21 -7.23 -9.40
CA LEU A 110 7.89 -8.62 -9.79
C LEU A 110 7.08 -8.72 -11.10
N SER A 111 6.42 -7.64 -11.53
CA SER A 111 5.72 -7.58 -12.82
C SER A 111 6.64 -7.30 -14.00
N LYS A 112 7.82 -6.70 -13.76
CA LYS A 112 8.75 -6.22 -14.78
C LYS A 112 10.02 -7.06 -14.89
N TYR A 113 10.49 -7.62 -13.78
CA TYR A 113 11.78 -8.29 -13.69
C TYR A 113 11.65 -9.71 -13.14
N GLU A 114 12.54 -10.58 -13.58
CA GLU A 114 12.74 -11.92 -13.01
C GLU A 114 13.98 -11.86 -12.13
N LEU A 115 13.81 -12.15 -10.85
CA LEU A 115 14.87 -12.08 -9.84
C LEU A 115 15.22 -13.49 -9.34
N GLU A 116 16.47 -13.67 -8.91
CA GLU A 116 16.94 -14.94 -8.37
C GLU A 116 16.35 -15.17 -6.97
N GLU A 117 16.42 -14.14 -6.12
CA GLU A 117 15.89 -14.19 -4.76
C GLU A 117 15.23 -12.87 -4.39
N VAL A 118 14.12 -12.95 -3.63
CA VAL A 118 13.41 -11.77 -3.16
C VAL A 118 13.09 -11.93 -1.68
N TYR A 119 13.37 -10.90 -0.90
CA TYR A 119 13.11 -10.85 0.53
C TYR A 119 12.11 -9.74 0.84
N ILE A 120 11.07 -10.04 1.62
CA ILE A 120 10.18 -9.03 2.18
C ILE A 120 10.04 -9.24 3.68
N SER A 121 9.89 -8.14 4.41
CA SER A 121 9.56 -8.23 5.83
C SER A 121 8.71 -7.08 6.31
N ASP A 122 7.95 -7.34 7.36
CA ASP A 122 7.20 -6.34 8.12
C ASP A 122 7.10 -6.82 9.57
N ILE A 123 6.96 -5.87 10.49
CA ILE A 123 6.73 -6.18 11.90
C ILE A 123 5.28 -6.60 12.17
N ASN A 124 4.36 -6.26 11.26
CA ASN A 124 2.95 -6.60 11.36
C ASN A 124 2.71 -8.09 11.04
N ALA A 125 2.53 -8.89 12.09
CA ALA A 125 2.30 -10.32 11.97
C ALA A 125 1.02 -10.67 11.20
N GLU A 126 -0.05 -9.87 11.33
CA GLU A 126 -1.29 -10.07 10.56
C GLU A 126 -1.06 -9.93 9.06
N LEU A 127 -0.29 -8.92 8.66
CA LEU A 127 0.06 -8.67 7.26
C LEU A 127 0.91 -9.81 6.71
N ILE A 128 1.94 -10.22 7.45
CA ILE A 128 2.84 -11.30 7.02
C ILE A 128 2.12 -12.64 6.94
N ASN A 129 1.19 -12.92 7.86
CA ASN A 129 0.28 -14.06 7.72
C ASN A 129 -0.52 -13.95 6.42
N ALA A 130 -1.11 -12.79 6.10
CA ALA A 130 -1.87 -12.65 4.86
C ALA A 130 -1.01 -12.88 3.59
N TYR A 131 0.23 -12.36 3.54
CA TYR A 131 1.16 -12.66 2.45
C TYR A 131 1.46 -14.17 2.35
N SER A 132 1.71 -14.83 3.48
CA SER A 132 2.01 -16.27 3.54
C SER A 132 0.82 -17.12 3.08
N GLN A 133 -0.41 -16.80 3.54
CA GLN A 133 -1.61 -17.53 3.10
C GLN A 133 -1.94 -17.30 1.61
N ILE A 134 -1.58 -16.14 1.04
CA ILE A 134 -1.67 -15.93 -0.42
C ILE A 134 -0.62 -16.77 -1.14
N LYS A 135 0.59 -16.91 -0.60
CA LYS A 135 1.65 -17.72 -1.20
C LYS A 135 1.32 -19.21 -1.16
N ASP A 136 0.92 -19.73 0.00
CA ASP A 136 0.94 -21.17 0.27
C ASP A 136 -0.46 -21.83 0.21
N THR A 137 -1.53 -21.08 0.49
CA THR A 137 -2.90 -21.64 0.67
C THR A 137 -3.96 -20.81 -0.08
N VAL A 138 -3.63 -20.28 -1.25
CA VAL A 138 -4.50 -19.34 -1.98
C VAL A 138 -5.89 -19.89 -2.29
N ASP A 139 -6.01 -21.19 -2.58
CA ASP A 139 -7.30 -21.82 -2.89
C ASP A 139 -8.25 -21.79 -1.70
N GLU A 140 -7.76 -22.11 -0.51
CA GLU A 140 -8.56 -22.06 0.70
C GLU A 140 -8.94 -20.62 1.07
N LEU A 141 -7.98 -19.69 0.92
CA LEU A 141 -8.22 -18.27 1.14
C LEU A 141 -9.31 -17.72 0.21
N VAL A 142 -9.25 -18.04 -1.08
CA VAL A 142 -10.27 -17.66 -2.08
C VAL A 142 -11.63 -18.23 -1.70
N ARG A 143 -11.71 -19.51 -1.33
CA ARG A 143 -12.97 -20.15 -0.92
C ARG A 143 -13.58 -19.45 0.30
N MET A 144 -12.77 -19.10 1.31
CA MET A 144 -13.24 -18.36 2.48
C MET A 144 -13.71 -16.94 2.13
N LEU A 145 -12.94 -16.21 1.33
CA LEU A 145 -13.29 -14.86 0.90
C LEU A 145 -14.56 -14.83 0.06
N TYR A 146 -14.73 -15.81 -0.83
CA TYR A 146 -15.95 -15.98 -1.62
C TYR A 146 -17.16 -16.21 -0.71
N THR A 147 -17.05 -17.13 0.26
CA THR A 147 -18.11 -17.38 1.25
C THR A 147 -18.45 -16.13 2.05
N ILE A 148 -17.45 -15.35 2.47
CA ILE A 148 -17.66 -14.08 3.19
C ILE A 148 -18.36 -13.06 2.28
N GLN A 149 -17.96 -12.95 1.01
CA GLN A 149 -18.54 -12.01 0.05
C GLN A 149 -20.00 -12.33 -0.25
N GLU A 150 -20.31 -13.59 -0.58
CA GLU A 150 -21.67 -14.06 -0.86
C GLU A 150 -22.60 -13.89 0.34
N ALA A 151 -22.08 -14.06 1.56
CA ALA A 151 -22.86 -13.80 2.77
C ALA A 151 -23.04 -12.31 3.06
N PHE A 152 -22.07 -11.45 2.73
CA PHE A 152 -22.06 -10.03 3.13
C PHE A 152 -22.78 -9.11 2.12
N ILE A 153 -22.55 -9.30 0.83
CA ILE A 153 -23.04 -8.40 -0.23
C ILE A 153 -24.57 -8.33 -0.27
N PRO A 154 -25.35 -9.42 -0.14
CA PRO A 154 -26.81 -9.35 -0.19
C PRO A 154 -27.45 -8.70 1.05
N LEU A 155 -26.70 -8.51 2.14
CA LEU A 155 -27.26 -8.01 3.40
C LEU A 155 -27.66 -6.53 3.28
N ALA A 156 -28.81 -6.20 3.89
CA ALA A 156 -29.23 -4.83 4.13
C ALA A 156 -28.21 -4.08 5.03
N PRO A 157 -28.12 -2.73 4.94
CA PRO A 157 -27.09 -1.95 5.64
C PRO A 157 -26.95 -2.23 7.14
N ASP A 158 -28.04 -2.36 7.88
CA ASP A 158 -27.96 -2.62 9.32
C ASP A 158 -27.50 -4.05 9.65
N LYS A 159 -27.86 -5.03 8.82
CA LYS A 159 -27.34 -6.40 8.93
C LYS A 159 -25.86 -6.47 8.59
N ARG A 160 -25.37 -5.67 7.63
CA ARG A 160 -23.94 -5.56 7.32
C ARG A 160 -23.13 -5.05 8.52
N LYS A 161 -23.64 -4.07 9.27
CA LYS A 161 -22.97 -3.57 10.51
C LYS A 161 -22.80 -4.67 11.55
N VAL A 162 -23.84 -5.48 11.76
CA VAL A 162 -23.79 -6.63 12.69
C VAL A 162 -22.78 -7.66 12.21
N TYR A 163 -22.84 -8.05 10.93
CA TYR A 163 -21.91 -9.00 10.33
C TYR A 163 -20.45 -8.54 10.44
N TYR A 164 -20.18 -7.29 10.06
CA TYR A 164 -18.86 -6.67 10.17
C TYR A 164 -18.35 -6.69 11.62
N SER A 165 -19.20 -6.33 12.59
CA SER A 165 -18.82 -6.30 14.00
C SER A 165 -18.47 -7.70 14.52
N ALA A 166 -19.23 -8.72 14.13
CA ALA A 166 -18.94 -10.12 14.47
C ALA A 166 -17.61 -10.60 13.86
N LYS A 167 -17.36 -10.30 12.58
CA LYS A 167 -16.09 -10.64 11.90
C LYS A 167 -14.89 -9.90 12.51
N ARG A 168 -15.07 -8.64 12.92
CA ARG A 168 -14.05 -7.87 13.65
C ARG A 168 -13.75 -8.47 15.02
N ALA A 169 -14.78 -8.85 15.77
CA ALA A 169 -14.59 -9.52 17.05
C ALA A 169 -13.87 -10.87 16.88
N ARG A 170 -14.23 -11.65 15.86
CA ARG A 170 -13.52 -12.90 15.51
C ARG A 170 -12.06 -12.65 15.15
N PHE A 171 -11.78 -11.63 14.33
CA PHE A 171 -10.41 -11.26 13.97
C PHE A 171 -9.55 -10.95 15.20
N ASN A 172 -10.07 -10.16 16.14
CA ASN A 172 -9.37 -9.80 17.37
C ASN A 172 -9.22 -10.99 18.34
N ALA A 173 -10.12 -11.97 18.30
CA ALA A 173 -10.03 -13.17 19.11
C ALA A 173 -9.01 -14.19 18.57
N LEU A 174 -8.72 -14.17 17.27
CA LEU A 174 -7.71 -15.05 16.67
C LEU A 174 -6.30 -14.54 16.98
N LYS A 175 -5.48 -15.41 17.59
CA LYS A 175 -4.06 -15.15 17.83
C LYS A 175 -3.22 -15.61 16.65
N ILE A 176 -2.15 -14.89 16.36
CA ILE A 176 -1.07 -15.34 15.49
C ILE A 176 0.06 -15.78 16.42
N SER A 177 0.58 -16.98 16.19
CA SER A 177 1.85 -17.43 16.77
C SER A 177 2.99 -16.57 16.21
N ASP A 178 4.08 -16.39 16.95
CA ASP A 178 5.19 -15.50 16.58
C ASP A 178 5.86 -15.82 15.22
N CYS A 179 5.53 -16.97 14.59
CA CYS A 179 6.03 -17.39 13.28
C CYS A 179 5.13 -17.03 12.08
N GLY A 180 3.96 -16.43 12.28
CA GLY A 180 3.20 -15.75 11.21
C GLY A 180 2.67 -16.62 10.06
N THR A 181 2.44 -17.93 10.24
CA THR A 181 2.11 -18.85 9.13
C THR A 181 0.80 -19.65 9.28
N ASP A 182 -0.01 -19.40 10.32
CA ASP A 182 -0.93 -20.46 10.79
C ASP A 182 -2.43 -20.24 10.54
N SER A 183 -2.90 -19.11 9.95
CA SER A 183 -4.35 -18.87 9.87
C SER A 183 -4.85 -18.25 8.57
N VAL A 184 -5.35 -19.12 7.69
CA VAL A 184 -6.17 -18.75 6.51
C VAL A 184 -7.38 -17.91 6.93
N GLU A 185 -8.05 -18.29 8.03
CA GLU A 185 -9.21 -17.54 8.54
C GLU A 185 -8.81 -16.09 8.89
N LYS A 186 -7.71 -15.89 9.61
CA LYS A 186 -7.29 -14.54 10.01
C LYS A 186 -6.85 -13.71 8.80
N ALA A 187 -6.22 -14.31 7.78
CA ALA A 187 -5.92 -13.64 6.52
C ALA A 187 -7.20 -13.23 5.76
N ALA A 188 -8.19 -14.13 5.66
CA ALA A 188 -9.47 -13.85 5.03
C ALA A 188 -10.22 -12.71 5.74
N LEU A 189 -10.21 -12.72 7.08
CA LEU A 189 -10.80 -11.65 7.89
C LEU A 189 -10.06 -10.32 7.75
N MET A 190 -8.73 -10.31 7.68
CA MET A 190 -7.95 -9.09 7.45
C MET A 190 -8.33 -8.44 6.11
N ILE A 191 -8.39 -9.25 5.04
CA ILE A 191 -8.78 -8.78 3.70
C ILE A 191 -10.22 -8.26 3.72
N PHE A 192 -11.16 -9.03 4.28
CA PHE A 192 -12.55 -8.60 4.42
C PHE A 192 -12.68 -7.26 5.15
N LEU A 193 -12.04 -7.13 6.32
CA LEU A 193 -12.08 -5.91 7.11
C LEU A 193 -11.46 -4.75 6.33
N ASN A 194 -10.30 -4.94 5.69
CA ASN A 194 -9.68 -3.89 4.88
C ASN A 194 -10.56 -3.43 3.70
N LYS A 195 -11.23 -4.36 3.01
CA LYS A 195 -12.11 -4.01 1.87
C LYS A 195 -13.42 -3.36 2.29
N THR A 196 -13.83 -3.50 3.56
CA THR A 196 -15.14 -3.05 4.04
C THR A 196 -15.09 -1.98 5.13
N CYS A 197 -13.94 -1.73 5.76
CA CYS A 197 -13.75 -0.73 6.81
C CYS A 197 -13.48 0.68 6.25
N PHE A 198 -13.66 1.70 7.08
CA PHE A 198 -13.45 3.09 6.69
C PHE A 198 -12.05 3.31 6.05
N ASN A 199 -12.05 3.72 4.78
CA ASN A 199 -10.88 4.00 3.95
C ASN A 199 -9.89 2.83 3.75
N GLY A 200 -10.24 1.61 4.15
CA GLY A 200 -9.31 0.48 4.12
C GLY A 200 -8.08 0.68 4.98
N LEU A 201 -8.26 1.31 6.15
CA LEU A 201 -7.20 1.52 7.12
C LEU A 201 -6.94 0.23 7.91
N PHE A 202 -5.67 -0.02 8.23
CA PHE A 202 -5.31 -0.93 9.31
C PHE A 202 -4.93 -0.12 10.54
N ARG A 203 -5.67 -0.26 11.63
CA ARG A 203 -5.42 0.45 12.89
C ARG A 203 -5.84 -0.41 14.06
N VAL A 204 -4.96 -0.48 15.05
CA VAL A 204 -5.19 -1.18 16.31
C VAL A 204 -5.29 -0.20 17.49
N ASN A 205 -5.92 -0.62 18.57
CA ASN A 205 -5.88 0.08 19.86
C ASN A 205 -4.64 -0.33 20.67
N LYS A 206 -4.49 0.20 21.89
CA LYS A 206 -3.39 -0.14 22.81
C LYS A 206 -3.32 -1.61 23.22
N LYS A 207 -4.40 -2.38 23.02
CA LYS A 207 -4.45 -3.83 23.26
C LYS A 207 -4.06 -4.64 22.02
N GLY A 208 -3.67 -3.99 20.92
CA GLY A 208 -3.40 -4.65 19.65
C GLY A 208 -4.65 -5.05 18.87
N GLU A 209 -5.85 -4.63 19.30
CA GLU A 209 -7.10 -5.03 18.67
C GLU A 209 -7.48 -4.08 17.53
N PHE A 210 -7.83 -4.62 16.37
CA PHE A 210 -8.33 -3.84 15.23
C PHE A 210 -9.62 -3.11 15.61
N ASN A 211 -9.63 -1.78 15.39
CA ASN A 211 -10.69 -0.90 15.88
C ASN A 211 -11.33 0.02 14.82
N VAL A 212 -11.08 -0.22 13.52
CA VAL A 212 -11.64 0.60 12.45
C VAL A 212 -13.14 0.30 12.29
N PRO A 213 -14.02 1.31 12.15
CA PRO A 213 -15.45 1.11 11.89
C PRO A 213 -15.70 0.66 10.44
N MET A 214 -16.88 0.09 10.19
CA MET A 214 -17.31 -0.25 8.84
C MET A 214 -17.41 1.01 7.97
N GLY A 215 -16.95 0.92 6.72
CA GLY A 215 -17.11 1.96 5.71
C GLY A 215 -18.46 1.88 5.00
N ALA A 216 -18.74 2.86 4.14
CA ALA A 216 -19.99 2.97 3.40
C ALA A 216 -19.86 2.50 1.93
N TYR A 217 -19.26 1.32 1.71
CA TYR A 217 -19.10 0.75 0.37
C TYR A 217 -20.36 0.00 -0.06
N LYS A 218 -20.90 0.34 -1.25
CA LYS A 218 -22.08 -0.33 -1.81
C LYS A 218 -21.77 -1.78 -2.21
N ASN A 219 -20.75 -1.96 -3.05
CA ASN A 219 -20.33 -3.25 -3.61
C ASN A 219 -18.80 -3.43 -3.49
N PRO A 220 -18.26 -3.64 -2.28
CA PRO A 220 -16.82 -3.84 -2.12
C PRO A 220 -16.38 -5.18 -2.73
N LEU A 221 -15.35 -5.16 -3.59
CA LEU A 221 -14.69 -6.38 -4.06
C LEU A 221 -13.87 -6.98 -2.91
N ILE A 222 -14.43 -7.99 -2.24
CA ILE A 222 -13.82 -8.69 -1.11
C ILE A 222 -12.92 -9.82 -1.63
N CYS A 223 -13.43 -10.63 -2.56
CA CYS A 223 -12.73 -11.74 -3.17
C CYS A 223 -12.26 -11.37 -4.59
N ASP A 224 -11.05 -10.85 -4.72
CA ASP A 224 -10.39 -10.60 -6.02
C ASP A 224 -9.58 -11.84 -6.43
N GLU A 225 -10.27 -12.93 -6.78
CA GLU A 225 -9.65 -14.23 -7.04
C GLU A 225 -8.54 -14.17 -8.11
N SER A 226 -8.80 -13.47 -9.21
CA SER A 226 -7.83 -13.35 -10.30
C SER A 226 -6.53 -12.70 -9.83
N ASN A 227 -6.63 -11.62 -9.05
CA ASN A 227 -5.46 -10.95 -8.47
C ASN A 227 -4.77 -11.83 -7.43
N LEU A 228 -5.52 -12.43 -6.48
CA LEU A 228 -4.95 -13.28 -5.44
C LEU A 228 -4.15 -14.45 -6.02
N ARG A 229 -4.68 -15.12 -7.04
CA ARG A 229 -3.97 -16.20 -7.75
C ARG A 229 -2.75 -15.69 -8.51
N ALA A 230 -2.78 -14.47 -9.04
CA ALA A 230 -1.62 -13.87 -9.69
C ALA A 230 -0.52 -13.53 -8.69
N LEU A 231 -0.88 -12.98 -7.53
CA LEU A 231 0.04 -12.71 -6.44
C LEU A 231 0.67 -14.01 -5.91
N ALA A 232 -0.15 -15.06 -5.70
CA ALA A 232 0.32 -16.37 -5.25
C ALA A 232 1.46 -16.92 -6.13
N ARG A 233 1.32 -16.82 -7.47
CA ARG A 233 2.36 -17.24 -8.41
C ARG A 233 3.64 -16.41 -8.28
N LYS A 234 3.52 -15.09 -8.13
CA LYS A 234 4.69 -14.19 -8.01
C LYS A 234 5.40 -14.35 -6.66
N LEU A 235 4.66 -14.69 -5.59
CA LEU A 235 5.21 -14.86 -4.24
C LEU A 235 5.96 -16.17 -4.03
N GLN A 236 5.92 -17.14 -4.96
CA GLN A 236 6.59 -18.43 -4.79
C GLN A 236 8.10 -18.32 -4.55
N LYS A 237 8.77 -17.37 -5.20
CA LYS A 237 10.21 -17.11 -5.03
C LYS A 237 10.54 -16.06 -3.95
N VAL A 238 9.54 -15.64 -3.18
CA VAL A 238 9.68 -14.60 -2.17
C VAL A 238 9.86 -15.24 -0.80
N THR A 239 10.95 -14.89 -0.13
CA THR A 239 11.18 -15.12 1.30
C THR A 239 10.41 -14.07 2.08
N ILE A 240 9.45 -14.52 2.89
CA ILE A 240 8.53 -13.67 3.65
C ILE A 240 8.89 -13.80 5.13
N VAL A 241 9.23 -12.70 5.78
CA VAL A 241 9.69 -12.70 7.18
C VAL A 241 8.85 -11.76 8.04
N CYS A 242 8.32 -12.28 9.15
CA CYS A 242 7.73 -11.47 10.20
C CYS A 242 8.84 -10.98 11.14
N GLY A 243 9.11 -9.68 11.14
CA GLY A 243 10.09 -9.10 12.05
C GLY A 243 10.67 -7.77 11.60
N ASP A 244 11.55 -7.26 12.45
CA ASP A 244 12.23 -5.99 12.27
C ASP A 244 13.15 -6.00 11.03
N TYR A 245 13.32 -4.82 10.42
CA TYR A 245 14.09 -4.63 9.19
C TYR A 245 15.55 -5.11 9.31
N ARG A 246 16.13 -5.10 10.52
CA ARG A 246 17.50 -5.58 10.77
C ARG A 246 17.66 -7.07 10.45
N ARG A 247 16.58 -7.86 10.40
CA ARG A 247 16.61 -9.27 9.97
C ARG A 247 16.98 -9.46 8.49
N SER A 248 16.82 -8.42 7.67
CA SER A 248 17.24 -8.44 6.27
C SER A 248 18.76 -8.39 6.10
N ARG A 249 19.53 -8.13 7.17
CA ARG A 249 20.99 -7.98 7.13
C ARG A 249 21.65 -9.12 6.36
N ASP A 250 21.43 -10.37 6.73
CA ASP A 250 22.15 -11.51 6.13
C ASP A 250 21.78 -11.76 4.67
N PHE A 251 20.60 -11.31 4.24
CA PHE A 251 20.15 -11.40 2.85
C PHE A 251 20.83 -10.35 1.95
N ILE A 252 21.08 -9.16 2.48
CA ILE A 252 21.55 -8.02 1.70
C ILE A 252 23.05 -8.15 1.38
N ASP A 253 23.39 -8.10 0.10
CA ASP A 253 24.76 -8.14 -0.42
C ASP A 253 24.94 -7.19 -1.62
N LYS A 254 26.13 -7.19 -2.24
CA LYS A 254 26.47 -6.38 -3.42
C LYS A 254 25.61 -6.64 -4.67
N HIS A 255 24.83 -7.71 -4.69
CA HIS A 255 23.92 -8.07 -5.79
C HIS A 255 22.46 -7.75 -5.46
N THR A 256 22.22 -6.99 -4.38
CA THR A 256 20.90 -6.69 -3.85
C THR A 256 20.52 -5.24 -4.10
N PHE A 257 19.32 -5.03 -4.65
CA PHE A 257 18.61 -3.76 -4.55
C PHE A 257 17.69 -3.78 -3.34
N VAL A 258 17.74 -2.75 -2.49
CA VAL A 258 16.90 -2.64 -1.29
C VAL A 258 16.02 -1.41 -1.39
N TYR A 259 14.74 -1.58 -1.15
CA TYR A 259 13.80 -0.47 -0.99
C TYR A 259 13.31 -0.41 0.46
N PHE A 260 13.52 0.74 1.11
CA PHE A 260 13.05 0.98 2.47
C PHE A 260 11.90 2.01 2.45
N ASP A 261 10.77 1.64 3.02
CA ASP A 261 9.62 2.52 3.25
C ASP A 261 9.18 2.49 4.72
N PRO A 262 10.01 3.04 5.64
CA PRO A 262 9.71 3.01 7.05
C PRO A 262 8.48 3.87 7.39
N PRO A 263 7.86 3.67 8.57
CA PRO A 263 6.90 4.63 9.07
C PRO A 263 7.51 6.05 9.11
N TYR A 264 6.77 7.03 8.60
CA TYR A 264 7.25 8.41 8.52
C TYR A 264 7.45 9.02 9.90
N ARG A 265 8.45 9.89 10.00
CA ARG A 265 8.74 10.66 11.22
C ARG A 265 7.50 11.46 11.67
N PRO A 266 7.07 11.36 12.94
CA PRO A 266 5.99 12.20 13.47
C PRO A 266 6.41 13.68 13.49
N LEU A 267 5.60 14.59 12.92
CA LEU A 267 5.97 16.02 12.76
C LEU A 267 5.18 16.99 13.66
N THR A 268 4.27 16.50 14.50
CA THR A 268 3.55 17.36 15.47
C THR A 268 3.43 16.69 16.84
N ASP A 269 3.41 17.50 17.90
CA ASP A 269 3.17 17.02 19.27
C ASP A 269 1.84 16.28 19.40
N THR A 270 0.80 16.64 18.64
CA THR A 270 -0.47 15.89 18.63
C THR A 270 -0.39 14.56 17.88
N ALA A 271 0.45 14.42 16.86
CA ALA A 271 0.77 13.15 16.22
C ALA A 271 1.63 12.26 17.14
N SER A 272 2.50 12.88 17.95
CA SER A 272 3.25 12.23 19.02
C SER A 272 2.31 11.81 20.19
N PHE A 273 1.35 12.66 20.56
CA PHE A 273 0.44 12.48 21.71
C PHE A 273 -0.69 11.48 21.46
N THR A 274 -1.11 11.30 20.20
CA THR A 274 -2.10 10.26 19.83
C THR A 274 -1.47 8.89 19.57
N ALA A 275 -0.14 8.80 19.53
CA ALA A 275 0.62 7.61 19.19
C ALA A 275 1.43 7.02 20.35
N TYR A 276 1.10 7.30 21.62
CA TYR A 276 1.74 6.67 22.77
C TYR A 276 1.57 5.13 22.77
N THR A 277 2.56 4.47 22.18
CA THR A 277 2.74 3.03 22.08
C THR A 277 4.24 2.79 21.98
N GLU A 278 4.75 1.79 22.71
CA GLU A 278 6.17 1.43 22.88
C GLU A 278 6.94 1.08 21.57
N ASN A 279 6.29 1.21 20.40
CA ASN A 279 6.82 0.89 19.06
C ASN A 279 6.76 2.08 18.07
N LEU A 280 6.83 3.33 18.57
CA LEU A 280 6.91 4.51 17.72
C LEU A 280 8.25 4.51 16.95
N PHE A 281 8.18 4.52 15.63
CA PHE A 281 9.34 4.73 14.75
C PHE A 281 9.74 6.21 14.77
N ASN A 282 10.34 6.59 15.90
CA ASN A 282 10.71 7.96 16.27
C ASN A 282 12.06 8.38 15.65
N ASP A 283 12.55 9.57 15.99
CA ASP A 283 13.81 10.12 15.50
C ASP A 283 15.01 9.18 15.76
N ASP A 284 15.05 8.50 16.90
CA ASP A 284 16.12 7.55 17.20
C ASP A 284 16.03 6.29 16.33
N SER A 285 14.82 5.79 16.07
CA SER A 285 14.58 4.69 15.12
C SER A 285 14.97 5.09 13.68
N GLN A 286 14.70 6.34 13.29
CA GLN A 286 15.13 6.87 11.99
C GLN A 286 16.65 6.95 11.89
N LYS A 287 17.35 7.39 12.95
CA LYS A 287 18.83 7.40 13.02
C LYS A 287 19.41 5.99 13.00
N GLU A 288 18.77 5.03 13.67
CA GLU A 288 19.16 3.62 13.62
C GLU A 288 19.02 3.04 12.22
N LEU A 289 17.94 3.37 11.52
CA LEU A 289 17.75 2.96 10.13
C LEU A 289 18.81 3.60 9.22
N ALA A 290 19.14 4.88 9.40
CA ALA A 290 20.21 5.54 8.64
C ALA A 290 21.56 4.83 8.84
N ARG A 291 21.93 4.48 10.08
CA ARG A 291 23.14 3.68 10.37
C ARG A 291 23.11 2.30 9.72
N PHE A 292 21.94 1.65 9.70
CA PHE A 292 21.77 0.36 9.04
C PHE A 292 21.93 0.49 7.51
N VAL A 293 21.41 1.56 6.92
CA VAL A 293 21.60 1.89 5.50
C VAL A 293 23.09 2.10 5.21
N ASP A 294 23.83 2.83 6.04
CA ASP A 294 25.27 3.02 5.87
C ASP A 294 26.04 1.69 5.94
N GLU A 295 25.68 0.80 6.87
CA GLU A 295 26.22 -0.55 6.96
C GLU A 295 25.99 -1.34 5.66
N MET A 296 24.76 -1.30 5.13
CA MET A 296 24.41 -2.01 3.89
C MET A 296 25.08 -1.39 2.65
N HIS A 297 25.29 -0.07 2.64
CA HIS A 297 26.08 0.62 1.62
C HIS A 297 27.52 0.11 1.62
N GLY A 298 28.13 -0.05 2.80
CA GLY A 298 29.47 -0.64 2.94
C GLY A 298 29.59 -2.06 2.40
N ARG A 299 28.47 -2.79 2.26
CA ARG A 299 28.41 -4.13 1.65
C ARG A 299 28.18 -4.12 0.14
N GLY A 300 28.07 -2.93 -0.46
CA GLY A 300 27.90 -2.73 -1.90
C GLY A 300 26.46 -2.83 -2.39
N ALA A 301 25.46 -2.87 -1.50
CA ALA A 301 24.05 -2.92 -1.89
C ALA A 301 23.61 -1.57 -2.49
N LYS A 302 22.73 -1.63 -3.50
CA LYS A 302 22.06 -0.45 -4.06
C LYS A 302 20.76 -0.21 -3.32
N MET A 303 20.51 1.00 -2.84
CA MET A 303 19.38 1.25 -1.96
C MET A 303 18.63 2.52 -2.32
N VAL A 304 17.31 2.48 -2.10
CA VAL A 304 16.44 3.65 -2.12
C VAL A 304 15.59 3.65 -0.86
N ILE A 305 15.52 4.79 -0.19
CA ILE A 305 14.69 5.03 0.98
C ILE A 305 13.66 6.09 0.63
N SER A 306 12.41 5.89 1.05
CA SER A 306 11.38 6.91 0.97
C SER A 306 10.98 7.43 2.34
N ASN A 307 10.68 8.73 2.43
CA ASN A 307 10.16 9.35 3.65
C ASN A 307 9.34 10.61 3.33
N SER A 308 8.60 11.13 4.30
CA SER A 308 8.03 12.48 4.16
C SER A 308 9.10 13.55 4.32
N ASP A 309 9.01 14.64 3.55
CA ASP A 309 9.88 15.80 3.75
C ASP A 309 9.38 16.63 4.95
N PRO A 310 10.15 16.76 6.06
CA PRO A 310 9.76 17.59 7.20
C PRO A 310 9.66 19.07 6.81
N LYS A 311 10.36 19.48 5.74
CA LYS A 311 10.30 20.84 5.17
C LYS A 311 8.95 21.22 4.59
N ASN A 312 8.01 20.27 4.49
CA ASN A 312 6.61 20.59 4.24
C ASN A 312 5.95 21.37 5.40
N PHE A 313 6.48 21.26 6.61
CA PHE A 313 5.94 21.87 7.83
C PHE A 313 6.89 22.91 8.42
N ASP A 314 8.18 22.62 8.44
CA ASP A 314 9.23 23.52 8.92
C ASP A 314 10.41 23.52 7.95
N ALA A 315 10.61 24.63 7.24
CA ALA A 315 11.64 24.76 6.21
C ALA A 315 13.07 24.57 6.74
N GLU A 316 13.28 24.81 8.04
CA GLU A 316 14.58 24.69 8.71
C GLU A 316 14.83 23.29 9.28
N ASP A 317 13.84 22.39 9.20
CA ASP A 317 14.00 21.01 9.65
C ASP A 317 14.83 20.20 8.65
N ASN A 318 16.14 20.17 8.90
CA ASN A 318 17.15 19.46 8.10
C ASN A 318 17.36 18.01 8.57
N PHE A 319 16.51 17.45 9.43
CA PHE A 319 16.75 16.16 10.08
C PHE A 319 17.17 15.04 9.10
N PHE A 320 16.45 14.87 8.00
CA PHE A 320 16.80 13.85 7.00
C PHE A 320 17.97 14.25 6.10
N ASP A 321 18.20 15.55 5.87
CA ASP A 321 19.37 16.03 5.15
C ASP A 321 20.66 15.72 5.94
N ASP A 322 20.60 15.82 7.27
CA ASP A 322 21.75 15.57 8.15
C ASP A 322 22.06 14.08 8.28
N ILE A 323 21.07 13.24 8.63
CA ILE A 323 21.30 11.81 8.88
C ILE A 323 21.59 11.00 7.60
N TYR A 324 21.20 11.51 6.43
CA TYR A 324 21.50 10.92 5.13
C TYR A 324 22.47 11.79 4.30
N SER A 325 23.29 12.61 4.93
CA SER A 325 24.21 13.55 4.26
C SER A 325 25.23 12.90 3.33
N ALA A 326 25.52 11.61 3.50
CA ALA A 326 26.38 10.82 2.61
C ALA A 326 25.67 10.30 1.34
N HIS A 327 24.35 10.51 1.22
CA HIS A 327 23.51 9.94 0.16
C HIS A 327 22.86 11.03 -0.70
N ASN A 328 22.39 10.64 -1.89
CA ASN A 328 21.69 11.53 -2.80
C ASN A 328 20.24 11.71 -2.36
N ILE A 329 19.82 12.93 -2.01
CA ILE A 329 18.46 13.24 -1.58
C ILE A 329 17.69 13.95 -2.70
N LYS A 330 16.68 13.28 -3.26
CA LYS A 330 15.73 13.85 -4.23
C LYS A 330 14.40 14.15 -3.56
N ARG A 331 13.88 15.37 -3.75
CA ARG A 331 12.54 15.77 -3.31
C ARG A 331 11.57 15.64 -4.48
N VAL A 332 10.53 14.83 -4.32
CA VAL A 332 9.50 14.57 -5.34
C VAL A 332 8.13 15.04 -4.87
N GLU A 333 7.30 15.51 -5.79
CA GLU A 333 5.94 15.96 -5.45
C GLU A 333 4.97 14.77 -5.38
N ALA A 334 4.20 14.69 -4.27
CA ALA A 334 3.14 13.72 -4.08
C ALA A 334 1.80 14.42 -3.77
N THR A 335 0.71 13.88 -4.33
CA THR A 335 -0.64 14.44 -4.15
C THR A 335 -1.35 13.77 -2.96
N ARG A 336 -1.46 14.44 -1.81
CA ARG A 336 -2.27 13.93 -0.68
C ARG A 336 -3.77 14.12 -0.94
N MET A 337 -4.47 13.04 -1.28
CA MET A 337 -5.94 13.04 -1.38
C MET A 337 -6.65 12.93 0.00
N ILE A 338 -5.93 12.60 1.07
CA ILE A 338 -6.49 12.32 2.40
C ILE A 338 -6.28 13.52 3.32
N ASN A 339 -7.03 14.59 3.11
CA ASN A 339 -7.16 15.65 4.11
C ASN A 339 -8.63 16.10 4.20
N CYS A 340 -9.19 16.12 5.41
CA CYS A 340 -10.59 16.48 5.66
C CYS A 340 -10.92 17.94 5.31
N LYS A 341 -9.92 18.82 5.28
CA LYS A 341 -10.08 20.24 4.90
C LYS A 341 -9.69 20.44 3.43
N GLY A 342 -10.63 20.92 2.62
CA GLY A 342 -10.45 21.15 1.18
C GLY A 342 -9.39 22.20 0.83
N THR A 343 -9.14 23.16 1.73
CA THR A 343 -8.16 24.24 1.60
C THR A 343 -6.72 23.82 1.90
N SER A 344 -6.51 22.62 2.46
CA SER A 344 -5.18 22.05 2.77
C SER A 344 -4.74 20.97 1.77
N ARG A 345 -5.42 20.89 0.61
CA ARG A 345 -5.03 20.00 -0.49
C ARG A 345 -3.97 20.71 -1.33
N GLY A 346 -2.70 20.41 -1.04
CA GLY A 346 -1.54 20.86 -1.81
C GLY A 346 -0.67 19.67 -2.22
N LYS A 347 0.28 19.93 -3.13
CA LYS A 347 1.38 19.00 -3.37
C LYS A 347 2.27 19.03 -2.13
N ILE A 348 2.51 17.86 -1.53
CA ILE A 348 3.55 17.72 -0.50
C ILE A 348 4.80 17.15 -1.15
N LYS A 349 5.96 17.43 -0.56
CA LYS A 349 7.21 16.80 -0.97
C LYS A 349 7.42 15.50 -0.21
N GLU A 350 7.84 14.47 -0.91
CA GLU A 350 8.40 13.25 -0.33
C GLU A 350 9.88 13.16 -0.70
N LEU A 351 10.66 12.51 0.15
CA LEU A 351 12.08 12.26 -0.05
C LEU A 351 12.26 10.90 -0.70
N LEU A 352 13.11 10.84 -1.72
CA LEU A 352 13.74 9.63 -2.23
C LEU A 352 15.24 9.78 -2.02
N ILE A 353 15.80 8.96 -1.14
CA ILE A 353 17.21 8.98 -0.74
C ILE A 353 17.88 7.75 -1.34
N SER A 354 19.02 7.91 -2.00
CA SER A 354 19.71 6.81 -2.71
C SER A 354 21.23 6.89 -2.58
N ASN A 355 21.89 5.74 -2.58
CA ASN A 355 23.35 5.66 -2.45
C ASN A 355 24.10 5.48 -3.80
N PHE A 356 23.44 5.73 -4.93
CA PHE A 356 24.01 5.60 -6.29
C PHE A 356 23.39 6.60 -7.28
#